data_AF-A0A5K1CBZ1-F1
#
_entry.id   AF-A0A5K1CBZ1-F1
#
_cell.length_a   1.000
_cell.length_b   1.000
_cell.length_c   1.000
_cell.angle_alpha   90.00
_cell.angle_beta   90.00
_cell.angle_gamma   90.00
#
_symmetry.space_group_name_H-M   'P 1'
#
loop_
_entity.id
_entity.type
_entity.pdbx_description
1 polymer ?
#
loop_
_entity_poly.entity_id
_entity_poly.type
_entity_poly.pdbx_seq_one_letter_code
_entity_poly.pdbx_strand_id
1 'polypeptide(L)'
;DSRLIINQVKRKWQVKDEELVSYQEIATSLIHQFEEIQLAHIKREGNPIANGLASLRSTNTFRTNETICSFEIERLKHSAFETMTHVHHIQERNTPWYHDIKRYIESGKFPTG
;
A
#
# COMPACT_ATOMS: atom_id res chain seq x y z
N ASP A 1 -6.99 3.26 2.21
CA ASP A 1 -6.87 4.37 1.24
C ASP A 1 -6.48 5.72 1.86
N SER A 2 -6.36 5.87 3.19
CA SER A 2 -5.87 7.13 3.76
C SER A 2 -4.34 7.20 3.76
N ARG A 3 -3.76 7.99 2.84
CA ARG A 3 -2.32 8.26 2.77
C ARG A 3 -1.81 9.02 4.01
N LEU A 4 -2.66 9.86 4.59
CA LEU A 4 -2.36 10.64 5.79
C LEU A 4 -2.04 9.72 6.98
N ILE A 5 -2.96 8.81 7.30
CA ILE A 5 -2.83 7.90 8.43
C ILE A 5 -1.60 7.01 8.28
N ILE A 6 -1.35 6.48 7.07
CA ILE A 6 -0.16 5.66 6.81
C ILE A 6 1.14 6.43 7.11
N ASN A 7 1.22 7.69 6.71
CA ASN A 7 2.43 8.50 6.92
C ASN A 7 2.57 8.95 8.38
N GLN A 8 1.48 9.24 9.08
CA GLN A 8 1.49 9.58 10.50
C GLN A 8 1.93 8.39 11.35
N VAL A 9 1.35 7.21 11.12
CA VAL A 9 1.70 5.98 11.85
C VAL A 9 3.15 5.55 11.57
N LYS A 10 3.65 5.77 10.34
CA LYS A 10 5.08 5.60 10.01
C LYS A 10 6.01 6.68 10.58
N ARG A 11 5.48 7.64 11.36
CA ARG A 11 6.19 8.82 11.88
C ARG A 11 6.89 9.67 10.81
N LYS A 12 6.47 9.55 9.54
CA LYS A 12 6.98 10.39 8.45
C LYS A 12 6.41 11.79 8.53
N TRP A 13 5.15 11.92 8.95
CA TRP A 13 4.45 13.19 9.09
C TRP A 13 4.01 13.39 10.54
N GLN A 14 4.11 14.63 11.02
CA GLN A 14 3.66 15.00 12.36
C GLN A 14 2.13 15.09 12.41
N VAL A 15 1.53 14.62 13.50
CA VAL A 15 0.13 14.85 13.84
C VAL A 15 0.04 16.17 14.59
N LYS A 16 -0.75 17.12 14.09
CA LYS A 16 -0.93 18.45 14.69
C LYS A 16 -2.18 18.57 15.56
N ASP A 17 -3.11 17.64 15.37
CA ASP A 17 -4.38 17.60 16.10
C ASP A 17 -4.20 16.77 17.36
N GLU A 18 -4.49 17.35 18.53
CA GLU A 18 -4.26 16.74 19.84
C GLU A 18 -5.07 15.45 20.04
N GLU A 19 -6.28 15.34 19.51
CA GLU A 19 -7.09 14.11 19.60
C GLU A 19 -6.45 13.00 18.77
N LEU A 20 -5.94 13.34 17.58
CA LEU A 20 -5.28 12.38 16.68
C LEU A 20 -3.91 11.89 17.21
N VAL A 21 -3.25 12.65 18.08
CA VAL A 21 -1.99 12.22 18.72
C VAL A 21 -2.24 10.93 19.53
N SER A 22 -3.31 10.89 20.31
CA SER A 22 -3.66 9.70 21.11
C SER A 22 -3.88 8.45 20.23
N TYR A 23 -4.56 8.61 19.10
CA TYR A 23 -4.78 7.52 18.14
C TYR A 23 -3.50 7.07 17.45
N GLN A 24 -2.59 7.99 17.15
CA GLN A 24 -1.29 7.67 16.59
C GLN A 24 -0.45 6.84 17.57
N GLU A 25 -0.46 7.18 18.86
CA GLU A 25 0.25 6.43 19.90
C GLU A 25 -0.29 5.01 20.05
N ILE A 26 -1.61 4.85 20.10
CA ILE A 26 -2.26 3.53 20.13
C ILE A 26 -1.88 2.70 18.91
N ALA A 27 -2.00 3.28 17.70
CA ALA A 27 -1.65 2.58 16.46
C ALA A 27 -0.17 2.17 16.42
N THR A 28 0.72 3.03 16.92
CA THR A 28 2.16 2.74 17.00
C THR A 28 2.44 1.62 18.01
N SER A 29 1.80 1.64 19.18
CA SER A 29 1.91 0.60 20.20
C SER A 29 1.47 -0.77 19.67
N LEU A 30 0.34 -0.81 18.96
CA LEU A 30 -0.14 -2.04 18.32
C LEU A 30 0.84 -2.57 17.28
N ILE A 31 1.45 -1.68 16.48
CA ILE A 31 2.47 -2.07 15.50
C ILE A 31 3.67 -2.73 16.14
N HIS A 32 4.12 -2.22 17.28
CA HIS A 32 5.25 -2.80 18.02
C HIS A 32 4.98 -4.20 18.58
N GLN A 33 3.73 -4.67 18.60
CA GLN A 33 3.38 -6.03 19.00
C GLN A 33 3.63 -7.07 17.90
N PHE A 34 3.86 -6.63 16.66
CA PHE A 34 4.17 -7.51 15.53
C PHE A 34 5.68 -7.56 15.30
N GLU A 35 6.20 -8.74 14.96
CA GLU A 35 7.62 -8.91 14.61
C GLU A 35 8.00 -8.15 13.33
N GLU A 36 7.12 -8.19 12.32
CA GLU A 36 7.23 -7.40 11.10
C GLU A 36 5.84 -6.90 10.67
N ILE A 37 5.76 -5.65 10.20
CA ILE A 37 4.54 -5.10 9.61
C ILE A 37 4.84 -4.29 8.35
N GLN A 38 3.96 -4.39 7.36
CA GLN A 38 4.00 -3.57 6.15
C GLN A 38 2.70 -2.78 6.01
N LEU A 39 2.81 -1.45 5.97
CA LEU A 39 1.68 -0.56 5.69
C LEU A 39 1.79 -0.04 4.26
N ALA A 40 0.82 -0.41 3.42
CA ALA A 40 0.73 0.01 2.02
C ALA A 40 -0.50 0.89 1.80
N HIS A 41 -0.33 1.91 0.95
CA HIS A 41 -1.45 2.72 0.50
C HIS A 41 -2.09 2.05 -0.72
N ILE A 42 -3.33 1.57 -0.55
CA ILE A 42 -4.18 1.07 -1.63
C ILE A 42 -5.25 2.11 -1.97
N LYS A 43 -5.62 2.21 -3.26
CA LYS A 43 -6.73 3.08 -3.70
C LYS A 43 -8.07 2.56 -3.16
N ARG A 44 -9.11 3.40 -3.17
CA ARG A 44 -10.42 3.10 -2.56
C ARG A 44 -11.09 1.88 -3.22
N GLU A 45 -10.97 1.78 -4.53
CA GLU A 45 -11.41 0.64 -5.35
C GLU A 45 -10.72 -0.68 -4.95
N GLY A 46 -9.52 -0.62 -4.39
CA GLY A 46 -8.79 -1.76 -3.82
C GLY A 46 -9.10 -2.04 -2.35
N ASN A 47 -9.95 -1.22 -1.71
CA ASN A 47 -10.38 -1.37 -0.31
C ASN A 47 -11.91 -1.47 -0.15
N PRO A 48 -12.64 -2.23 -0.99
CA PRO A 48 -14.10 -2.17 -1.04
C PRO A 48 -14.75 -2.67 0.26
N ILE A 49 -14.17 -3.66 0.93
CA ILE A 49 -14.72 -4.24 2.17
C ILE A 49 -14.69 -3.22 3.32
N ALA A 50 -13.52 -2.65 3.62
CA ALA A 50 -13.42 -1.66 4.70
C ALA A 50 -14.20 -0.37 4.37
N ASN A 51 -14.25 0.02 3.09
CA ASN A 51 -15.08 1.15 2.66
C ASN A 51 -16.58 0.87 2.83
N GLY A 52 -17.04 -0.34 2.50
CA GLY A 52 -18.41 -0.78 2.72
C GLY A 52 -18.77 -0.74 4.21
N LEU A 53 -17.88 -1.25 5.07
CA LEU A 53 -18.04 -1.21 6.53
C LEU A 53 -18.12 0.21 7.09
N ALA A 54 -17.22 1.09 6.66
CA ALA A 54 -17.24 2.49 7.07
C ALA A 54 -18.54 3.17 6.59
N SER A 55 -18.95 2.91 5.35
CA SER A 55 -20.20 3.43 4.78
C SER A 55 -21.41 2.95 5.58
N LEU A 56 -21.50 1.65 5.91
CA LEU A 56 -22.58 1.07 6.72
C LEU A 56 -22.70 1.78 8.07
N ARG A 57 -21.56 2.04 8.74
CA ARG A 57 -21.54 2.75 10.01
C ARG A 57 -21.95 4.22 9.88
N SER A 58 -21.58 4.86 8.77
CA SER A 58 -21.93 6.26 8.49
C SER A 58 -23.38 6.44 8.03
N THR A 59 -23.96 5.45 7.36
CA THR A 59 -25.39 5.41 7.02
C THR A 59 -26.21 5.06 8.25
N ASN A 60 -26.30 6.01 9.18
CA ASN A 60 -27.22 5.96 10.33
C ASN A 60 -28.69 6.19 9.91
N THR A 61 -29.03 5.95 8.64
CA THR A 61 -30.39 5.89 8.12
C THR A 61 -30.63 4.47 7.60
N PHE A 62 -30.74 3.52 8.52
CA PHE A 62 -31.31 2.22 8.20
C PHE A 62 -32.76 2.44 7.76
N ARG A 63 -32.99 2.54 6.44
CA ARG A 63 -34.34 2.34 5.90
C ARG A 63 -34.64 0.87 6.10
N THR A 64 -35.72 0.57 6.81
CA THR A 64 -36.11 -0.73 7.36
C THR A 64 -36.23 -1.90 6.35
N ASN A 65 -35.95 -1.68 5.06
CA ASN A 65 -36.13 -2.65 3.98
C ASN A 65 -34.89 -2.83 3.07
N GLU A 66 -33.72 -2.27 3.40
CA GLU A 66 -32.51 -2.48 2.59
C GLU A 66 -31.77 -3.75 3.02
N THR A 67 -31.57 -4.68 2.08
CA THR A 67 -30.88 -5.95 2.31
C THR A 67 -29.45 -5.67 2.77
N ILE A 68 -29.16 -5.96 4.04
CA ILE A 68 -27.81 -5.95 4.59
C ILE A 68 -27.03 -7.00 3.81
N CYS A 69 -26.06 -6.57 3.01
CA CYS A 69 -25.15 -7.48 2.33
C CYS A 69 -24.30 -8.15 3.41
N SER A 70 -24.67 -9.37 3.81
CA SER A 70 -23.86 -10.18 4.70
C SER A 70 -22.55 -10.50 3.99
N PHE A 71 -21.42 -10.16 4.59
CA PHE A 71 -20.10 -10.55 4.11
C PHE A 71 -19.47 -11.49 5.12
N GLU A 72 -18.78 -12.50 4.63
CA GLU A 72 -18.07 -13.49 5.43
C GLU A 72 -16.62 -13.02 5.61
N ILE A 73 -16.15 -12.94 6.86
CA ILE A 73 -14.75 -12.61 7.17
C ILE A 73 -14.01 -13.92 7.34
N GLU A 74 -13.26 -14.33 6.33
CA GLU A 74 -12.37 -15.48 6.41
C GLU A 74 -10.93 -15.02 6.69
N ARG A 75 -10.25 -15.71 7.61
CA ARG A 75 -8.83 -15.49 7.84
C ARG A 75 -8.03 -16.21 6.75
N LEU A 76 -7.33 -15.43 5.92
CA LEU A 76 -6.43 -16.00 4.92
C LEU A 76 -5.34 -16.84 5.61
N LYS A 77 -5.16 -18.08 5.13
CA LYS A 77 -4.09 -18.99 5.59
C LYS A 77 -2.70 -18.57 5.10
N HIS A 78 -2.64 -17.71 4.08
CA HIS A 78 -1.42 -17.21 3.45
C HIS A 78 -1.49 -15.69 3.25
N SER A 79 -0.34 -15.04 3.09
CA SER A 79 -0.25 -13.58 2.89
C SER A 79 -1.06 -13.12 1.66
N ALA A 80 -1.77 -12.00 1.78
CA ALA A 80 -2.48 -11.35 0.68
C ALA A 80 -1.53 -10.63 -0.30
N PHE A 81 -0.26 -10.48 0.08
CA PHE A 81 0.78 -9.87 -0.75
C PHE A 81 1.89 -10.90 -1.01
N GLU A 82 2.14 -11.16 -2.28
CA GLU A 82 3.30 -11.90 -2.73
C GLU A 82 4.52 -10.96 -2.64
N THR A 83 5.46 -11.26 -1.74
CA THR A 83 6.76 -10.61 -1.75
C THR A 83 7.42 -11.01 -3.07
N MET A 84 7.52 -10.06 -3.99
CA MET A 84 8.13 -10.23 -5.32
C MET A 84 9.60 -10.68 -5.14
N THR A 85 9.80 -12.00 -5.09
CA THR A 85 11.07 -12.66 -4.78
C THR A 85 11.94 -12.85 -6.02
N HIS A 86 11.36 -12.63 -7.20
CA HIS A 86 12.02 -12.84 -8.47
C HIS A 86 11.96 -11.56 -9.30
N VAL A 87 13.08 -10.85 -9.38
CA VAL A 87 13.33 -9.95 -10.50
C VAL A 87 13.42 -10.85 -11.73
N HIS A 88 12.41 -10.80 -12.60
CA HIS A 88 12.50 -11.46 -13.90
C HIS A 88 13.71 -10.87 -14.64
N HIS A 89 14.77 -11.64 -14.78
CA HIS A 89 15.83 -11.36 -15.74
C HIS A 89 15.17 -11.43 -17.12
N ILE A 90 14.84 -10.28 -17.70
CA ILE A 90 14.36 -10.21 -19.08
C ILE A 90 15.45 -10.83 -19.93
N GLN A 91 15.12 -11.95 -20.54
CA GLN A 91 15.97 -12.76 -21.38
C GLN A 91 16.79 -11.86 -22.31
N GLU A 92 18.11 -12.06 -22.26
CA GLU A 92 19.13 -11.25 -22.91
C GLU A 92 18.72 -10.82 -24.32
N ARG A 93 18.49 -9.52 -24.52
CA ARG A 93 19.03 -8.92 -25.75
C ARG A 93 20.54 -9.07 -25.63
N ASN A 94 21.20 -9.51 -26.71
CA ASN A 94 22.66 -9.65 -26.80
C ASN A 94 23.44 -8.38 -26.42
N THR A 95 22.76 -7.25 -26.22
CA THR A 95 23.28 -6.02 -25.66
C THR A 95 22.44 -5.57 -24.46
N PRO A 96 23.06 -5.39 -23.27
CA PRO A 96 22.39 -4.82 -22.10
C PRO A 96 21.76 -3.46 -22.43
N TRP A 97 20.67 -3.11 -21.76
CA TRP A 97 19.96 -1.83 -21.95
C TRP A 97 20.86 -0.59 -21.76
N TYR A 98 21.97 -0.73 -21.02
CA TYR A 98 22.92 0.35 -20.75
C TYR A 98 24.09 0.42 -21.74
N HIS A 99 24.19 -0.51 -22.71
CA HIS A 99 25.33 -0.64 -23.62
C HIS A 99 25.68 0.69 -24.32
N ASP A 100 24.66 1.36 -24.85
CA ASP A 100 24.81 2.60 -25.59
C ASP A 100 25.18 3.78 -24.69
N ILE A 101 24.70 3.77 -23.45
CA ILE A 101 25.03 4.76 -22.41
C ILE A 101 26.50 4.61 -22.01
N LYS A 102 26.95 3.37 -21.76
CA LYS A 102 28.34 3.08 -21.39
C LYS A 102 29.30 3.51 -22.51
N ARG A 103 28.98 3.18 -23.77
CA ARG A 103 29.79 3.58 -24.93
C ARG A 103 29.87 5.10 -25.08
N TYR A 104 28.79 5.82 -24.80
CA TYR A 104 28.82 7.29 -24.81
C TYR A 104 29.76 7.84 -23.74
N ILE A 105 29.71 7.32 -22.52
CA ILE A 105 30.60 7.74 -21.43
C ILE A 105 32.07 7.48 -21.78
N GLU A 106 32.38 6.34 -22.41
CA GLU A 106 33.76 5.95 -22.75
C GLU A 106 34.31 6.66 -23.99
N SER A 107 33.47 6.91 -25.01
CA SER A 107 33.92 7.40 -26.32
C SER A 107 33.50 8.84 -26.64
N GLY A 108 32.56 9.43 -25.88
CA GLY A 108 31.98 10.74 -26.15
C GLY A 108 31.10 10.81 -27.41
N LYS A 109 30.82 9.66 -28.06
CA LYS A 109 30.06 9.60 -29.32
C LYS A 109 28.67 9.03 -29.07
N PHE A 110 27.66 9.69 -29.64
CA PHE A 110 26.28 9.22 -29.59
C PHE A 110 26.11 7.94 -30.42
N PRO A 111 25.24 7.01 -30.00
CA PRO A 111 24.82 5.87 -30.83
C PRO A 111 24.19 6.38 -32.13
N THR A 112 24.63 5.87 -33.28
CA THR A 112 23.84 5.92 -34.52
C THR A 112 22.72 4.88 -34.40
N GLY A 113 21.47 5.35 -34.42
CA GLY A 113 20.27 4.53 -34.27
C GLY A 113 20.02 3.56 -35.42
#